data_AF-A0A660ZDM2-F1
#
_entry.id   AF-A0A660ZDM2-F1
#
_cell.length_a   1.000
_cell.length_b   1.000
_cell.length_c   1.000
_cell.angle_alpha   90.00
_cell.angle_beta   90.00
_cell.angle_gamma   90.00
#
_symmetry.space_group_name_H-M   'P 1'
#
loop_
_entity.id
_entity.type
_entity.pdbx_description
1 polymer ?
#
loop_
_entity_poly.entity_id
_entity_poly.type
_entity_poly.pdbx_seq_one_letter_code
_entity_poly.pdbx_strand_id
1 'polypeptide(L)'
;MMLMMLWIVLMLPSDSIRVAGYFCDFEALRRFHDQAVQAVEVGGFREDVLALALTNYYLTGCGMAYKLDEDTLKFYIDEALEALMDFDSEGSDADVQAFISLFAGMRINFTGFPKLLTYTKMSSKALKAGKEADSTNPRIWLAEGISKFHTPKAFGGGPDKAMPILKRTLKLFENRENQDYLKDWGNEIAILYTAMCYVELGDTASAIREAREGVKRYPNYKRLTKFYEKLKGSISTGKERAR
;
A
#
# COMPACT_ATOMS: atom_id res chain seq x y z
N MET A 1 10.43 22.56 -31.83
CA MET A 1 9.87 21.21 -31.56
C MET A 1 10.34 20.62 -30.23
N MET A 2 11.59 20.83 -29.78
CA MET A 2 12.11 20.27 -28.52
C MET A 2 11.47 20.87 -27.24
N LEU A 3 10.96 22.11 -27.30
CA LEU A 3 10.24 22.76 -26.20
C LEU A 3 8.79 22.27 -26.01
N MET A 4 8.23 21.54 -26.98
CA MET A 4 6.86 21.00 -26.90
C MET A 4 6.83 19.60 -26.27
N MET A 5 7.96 18.89 -26.21
CA MET A 5 8.09 17.64 -25.46
C MET A 5 8.27 17.87 -23.96
N LEU A 6 8.78 19.03 -23.53
CA LEU A 6 8.92 19.36 -22.11
C LEU A 6 7.58 19.57 -21.39
N TRP A 7 6.52 19.97 -22.11
CA TRP A 7 5.18 20.16 -21.54
C TRP A 7 4.31 18.88 -21.58
N ILE A 8 4.78 17.81 -22.23
CA ILE A 8 4.14 16.49 -22.23
C ILE A 8 4.70 15.60 -21.10
N VAL A 9 5.60 16.11 -20.26
CA VAL A 9 5.71 15.63 -18.88
C VAL A 9 4.57 16.26 -18.08
N LEU A 10 3.33 15.95 -18.50
CA LEU A 10 2.13 16.25 -17.74
C LEU A 10 2.33 15.61 -16.38
N MET A 11 2.27 16.41 -15.30
CA MET A 11 2.09 15.91 -13.94
C MET A 11 1.18 14.69 -14.01
N LEU A 12 1.71 13.50 -13.74
CA LEU A 12 0.92 12.27 -13.74
C LEU A 12 -0.26 12.53 -12.84
N PRO A 13 -1.50 12.60 -13.34
CA PRO A 13 -2.62 12.93 -12.48
C PRO A 13 -2.70 11.77 -11.50
N SER A 14 -2.35 12.05 -10.25
CA SER A 14 -2.16 11.05 -9.20
C SER A 14 -3.44 10.21 -9.00
N ASP A 15 -4.59 10.82 -9.29
CA ASP A 15 -5.90 10.18 -9.41
C ASP A 15 -5.99 9.08 -10.48
N SER A 16 -5.31 9.22 -11.62
CA SER A 16 -5.33 8.23 -12.70
C SER A 16 -4.60 6.93 -12.31
N ILE A 17 -3.47 7.05 -11.60
CA ILE A 17 -2.72 5.90 -11.07
C ILE A 17 -3.60 5.14 -10.08
N ARG A 18 -4.30 5.87 -9.18
CA ARG A 18 -5.25 5.27 -8.23
C ARG A 18 -6.32 4.49 -8.95
N VAL A 19 -7.00 5.10 -9.92
CA VAL A 19 -8.09 4.47 -10.65
C VAL A 19 -7.58 3.20 -11.32
N ALA A 20 -6.45 3.25 -12.02
CA ALA A 20 -5.84 2.06 -12.61
C ALA A 20 -5.55 0.98 -11.55
N GLY A 21 -4.97 1.35 -10.41
CA GLY A 21 -4.71 0.44 -9.29
C GLY A 21 -5.98 -0.17 -8.68
N TYR A 22 -7.05 0.60 -8.56
CA TYR A 22 -8.34 0.17 -8.02
C TYR A 22 -9.01 -0.88 -8.89
N PHE A 23 -8.89 -0.75 -10.21
CA PHE A 23 -9.43 -1.69 -11.18
C PHE A 23 -8.44 -2.80 -11.57
N CYS A 24 -7.18 -2.76 -11.07
CA CYS A 24 -6.09 -3.60 -11.55
C CYS A 24 -5.95 -3.55 -13.08
N ASP A 25 -6.03 -2.35 -13.65
CA ASP A 25 -5.79 -2.09 -15.05
C ASP A 25 -4.27 -2.15 -15.31
N PHE A 26 -3.77 -3.35 -15.62
CA PHE A 26 -2.34 -3.59 -15.84
C PHE A 26 -1.78 -2.79 -17.02
N GLU A 27 -2.57 -2.52 -18.06
CA GLU A 27 -2.13 -1.74 -19.21
C GLU A 27 -1.89 -0.28 -18.82
N ALA A 28 -2.88 0.32 -18.14
CA ALA A 28 -2.75 1.69 -17.64
C ALA A 28 -1.62 1.80 -16.59
N LEU A 29 -1.54 0.84 -15.66
CA LEU A 29 -0.48 0.82 -14.64
C LEU A 29 0.91 0.72 -15.28
N ARG A 30 1.12 -0.15 -16.27
CA ARG A 30 2.42 -0.24 -16.97
C ARG A 30 2.76 1.05 -17.71
N ARG A 31 1.78 1.68 -18.35
CA ARG A 31 2.01 2.99 -18.99
C ARG A 31 2.44 4.07 -17.98
N PHE A 32 1.78 4.15 -16.82
CA PHE A 32 2.17 5.10 -15.78
C PHE A 32 3.53 4.78 -15.16
N HIS A 33 3.83 3.49 -15.02
CA HIS A 33 5.14 3.01 -14.57
C HIS A 33 6.23 3.48 -15.53
N ASP A 34 6.08 3.22 -16.83
CA ASP A 34 7.09 3.59 -17.83
C ASP A 34 7.32 5.11 -17.88
N GLN A 35 6.25 5.89 -17.71
CA GLN A 35 6.35 7.35 -17.60
C GLN A 35 7.11 7.80 -16.35
N ALA A 36 6.84 7.16 -15.20
CA ALA A 36 7.53 7.48 -13.95
C ALA A 36 9.00 7.04 -13.98
N VAL A 37 9.32 5.88 -14.55
CA VAL A 37 10.70 5.43 -14.79
C VAL A 37 11.45 6.44 -15.65
N GLN A 38 10.88 6.83 -16.79
CA GLN A 38 11.50 7.80 -17.68
C GLN A 38 11.76 9.14 -16.98
N ALA A 39 10.84 9.59 -16.13
CA ALA A 39 11.01 10.82 -15.35
C ALA A 39 12.14 10.70 -14.33
N VAL A 40 12.22 9.60 -13.58
CA VAL A 40 13.29 9.33 -12.61
C VAL A 40 14.66 9.25 -13.30
N GLU A 41 14.77 8.56 -14.44
CA GLU A 41 16.01 8.39 -15.21
C GLU A 41 16.63 9.72 -15.68
N VAL A 42 15.82 10.75 -15.94
CA VAL A 42 16.30 12.06 -16.38
C VAL A 42 16.49 13.06 -15.25
N GLY A 43 16.56 12.58 -14.00
CA GLY A 43 16.74 13.40 -12.80
C GLY A 43 15.43 13.91 -12.20
N GLY A 44 14.40 13.05 -12.19
CA GLY A 44 13.06 13.35 -11.70
C GLY A 44 13.02 13.84 -10.25
N PHE A 45 11.91 14.49 -9.90
CA PHE A 45 11.68 15.03 -8.57
C PHE A 45 11.06 13.98 -7.64
N ARG A 46 10.87 14.38 -6.38
CA ARG A 46 10.21 13.58 -5.35
C ARG A 46 8.90 12.95 -5.83
N GLU A 47 8.07 13.73 -6.50
CA GLU A 47 6.76 13.30 -6.99
C GLU A 47 6.85 12.18 -8.03
N ASP A 48 7.89 12.18 -8.87
CA ASP A 48 8.13 11.14 -9.87
C ASP A 48 8.53 9.82 -9.20
N VAL A 49 9.39 9.89 -8.18
CA VAL A 49 9.77 8.72 -7.36
C VAL A 49 8.57 8.15 -6.61
N LEU A 50 7.71 9.01 -6.06
CA LEU A 50 6.48 8.56 -5.40
C LEU A 50 5.45 7.99 -6.38
N ALA A 51 5.36 8.54 -7.59
CA ALA A 51 4.51 7.98 -8.65
C ALA A 51 5.00 6.61 -9.10
N LEU A 52 6.31 6.42 -9.25
CA LEU A 52 6.93 5.13 -9.53
C LEU A 52 6.62 4.14 -8.41
N ALA A 53 6.88 4.50 -7.16
CA ALA A 53 6.61 3.66 -6.00
C ALA A 53 5.13 3.28 -5.87
N LEU A 54 4.21 4.23 -6.07
CA LEU A 54 2.77 3.96 -6.01
C LEU A 54 2.33 3.02 -7.14
N THR A 55 2.84 3.22 -8.36
CA THR A 55 2.51 2.37 -9.50
C THR A 55 3.03 0.96 -9.30
N ASN A 56 4.29 0.82 -8.86
CA ASN A 56 4.89 -0.46 -8.49
C ASN A 56 4.12 -1.15 -7.35
N TYR A 57 3.66 -0.40 -6.35
CA TYR A 57 2.84 -0.95 -5.27
C TYR A 57 1.55 -1.57 -5.81
N TYR A 58 0.87 -0.89 -6.75
CA TYR A 58 -0.32 -1.44 -7.39
C TYR A 58 -0.02 -2.61 -8.34
N LEU A 59 1.04 -2.54 -9.14
CA LEU A 59 1.47 -3.64 -10.02
C LEU A 59 1.80 -4.89 -9.22
N THR A 60 2.55 -4.77 -8.13
CA THR A 60 2.84 -5.90 -7.23
C THR A 60 1.55 -6.40 -6.54
N GLY A 61 0.73 -5.50 -5.99
CA GLY A 61 -0.50 -5.87 -5.29
C GLY A 61 -1.54 -6.56 -6.16
N CYS A 62 -1.80 -6.02 -7.35
CA CYS A 62 -2.64 -6.64 -8.37
C CYS A 62 -1.98 -7.91 -8.92
N GLY A 63 -0.68 -7.88 -9.18
CA GLY A 63 0.06 -9.03 -9.66
C GLY A 63 -0.04 -10.24 -8.72
N MET A 64 0.09 -10.03 -7.41
CA MET A 64 -0.14 -11.07 -6.41
C MET A 64 -1.58 -11.60 -6.45
N ALA A 65 -2.58 -10.72 -6.57
CA ALA A 65 -3.99 -11.11 -6.63
C ALA A 65 -4.32 -11.93 -7.89
N TYR A 66 -3.65 -11.63 -9.01
CA TYR A 66 -3.81 -12.31 -10.29
C TYR A 66 -2.75 -13.39 -10.54
N LYS A 67 -1.88 -13.66 -9.56
CA LYS A 67 -0.83 -14.69 -9.60
C LYS A 67 0.12 -14.55 -10.79
N LEU A 68 0.61 -13.34 -11.05
CA LEU A 68 1.77 -13.15 -11.91
C LEU A 68 2.98 -13.93 -11.38
N ASP A 69 3.94 -14.21 -12.26
CA ASP A 69 5.14 -14.95 -11.90
C ASP A 69 5.99 -14.17 -10.88
N GLU A 70 6.75 -14.94 -10.09
CA GLU A 70 7.54 -14.40 -8.98
C GLU A 70 8.61 -13.42 -9.44
N ASP A 71 9.19 -13.61 -10.64
CA ASP A 71 10.26 -12.74 -11.13
C ASP A 71 9.72 -11.37 -11.55
N THR A 72 8.56 -11.33 -12.19
CA THR A 72 7.82 -10.07 -12.46
C THR A 72 7.47 -9.34 -11.16
N LEU A 73 7.01 -10.05 -10.13
CA LEU A 73 6.69 -9.42 -8.84
C LEU A 73 7.94 -8.88 -8.15
N LYS A 74 9.04 -9.63 -8.16
CA LYS A 74 10.32 -9.17 -7.63
C LYS A 74 10.86 -7.98 -8.39
N PHE A 75 10.73 -7.94 -9.71
CA PHE A 75 11.15 -6.80 -10.53
C PHE A 75 10.53 -5.49 -10.04
N TYR A 76 9.21 -5.42 -9.96
CA TYR A 76 8.51 -4.21 -9.50
C TYR A 76 8.85 -3.82 -8.06
N ILE A 77 9.08 -4.81 -7.20
CA ILE A 77 9.49 -4.56 -5.80
C ILE A 77 10.92 -4.00 -5.73
N ASP A 78 11.85 -4.65 -6.43
CA ASP A 78 13.28 -4.35 -6.35
C ASP A 78 13.58 -3.01 -7.07
N GLU A 79 12.91 -2.70 -8.19
CA GLU A 79 13.01 -1.40 -8.89
C GLU A 79 12.51 -0.24 -8.01
N ALA A 80 11.34 -0.40 -7.37
CA ALA A 80 10.84 0.63 -6.46
C ALA A 80 11.77 0.83 -5.26
N LEU A 81 12.31 -0.25 -4.67
CA LEU A 81 13.26 -0.15 -3.57
C LEU A 81 14.53 0.58 -3.99
N GLU A 82 15.07 0.30 -5.17
CA GLU A 82 16.26 0.98 -5.70
C GLU A 82 16.02 2.47 -5.85
N ALA A 83 14.96 2.87 -6.56
CA ALA A 83 14.64 4.29 -6.78
C ALA A 83 14.37 5.05 -5.46
N LEU A 84 13.64 4.43 -4.52
CA LEU A 84 13.33 5.04 -3.22
C LEU A 84 14.59 5.21 -2.34
N MET A 85 15.48 4.22 -2.34
CA MET A 85 16.70 4.26 -1.53
C MET A 85 17.76 5.19 -2.11
N ASP A 86 17.82 5.33 -3.43
CA ASP A 86 18.68 6.33 -4.08
C ASP A 86 18.19 7.75 -3.77
N PHE A 87 16.88 7.98 -3.84
CA PHE A 87 16.27 9.28 -3.58
C PHE A 87 16.38 9.74 -2.11
N ASP A 88 16.07 8.88 -1.13
CA ASP A 88 16.08 9.22 0.30
C ASP A 88 17.04 8.30 1.09
N SER A 89 18.32 8.38 0.76
CA SER A 89 19.38 7.60 1.43
C SER A 89 19.55 7.95 2.92
N GLU A 90 19.20 9.18 3.33
CA GLU A 90 19.31 9.67 4.71
C GLU A 90 18.11 9.27 5.59
N GLY A 91 16.97 8.88 5.00
CA GLY A 91 15.77 8.53 5.76
C GLY A 91 14.98 9.74 6.25
N SER A 92 15.01 10.83 5.50
CA SER A 92 14.43 12.12 5.84
C SER A 92 12.98 12.29 5.35
N ASP A 93 12.49 11.40 4.47
CA ASP A 93 11.16 11.50 3.89
C ASP A 93 10.24 10.37 4.36
N ALA A 94 9.26 10.72 5.20
CA ALA A 94 8.35 9.75 5.79
C ALA A 94 7.47 8.98 4.79
N ASP A 95 7.11 9.57 3.64
CA ASP A 95 6.34 8.85 2.60
C ASP A 95 7.24 7.81 1.90
N VAL A 96 8.47 8.20 1.56
CA VAL A 96 9.46 7.31 0.95
C VAL A 96 9.79 6.15 1.89
N GLN A 97 10.05 6.43 3.16
CA GLN A 97 10.31 5.40 4.17
C GLN A 97 9.11 4.47 4.39
N ALA A 98 7.88 4.96 4.28
CA ALA A 98 6.69 4.11 4.33
C ALA A 98 6.65 3.13 3.14
N PHE A 99 6.95 3.58 1.93
CA PHE A 99 7.05 2.70 0.77
C PHE A 99 8.19 1.69 0.89
N ILE A 100 9.39 2.09 1.32
CA ILE A 100 10.51 1.17 1.57
C ILE A 100 10.08 0.07 2.55
N SER A 101 9.37 0.44 3.63
CA SER A 101 8.85 -0.55 4.60
C SER A 101 7.87 -1.53 3.97
N LEU A 102 6.94 -1.03 3.14
CA LEU A 102 5.93 -1.84 2.45
C LEU A 102 6.57 -2.80 1.44
N PHE A 103 7.47 -2.31 0.58
CA PHE A 103 8.13 -3.12 -0.45
C PHE A 103 9.07 -4.16 0.18
N ALA A 104 9.84 -3.79 1.20
CA ALA A 104 10.64 -4.76 1.95
C ALA A 104 9.75 -5.84 2.58
N GLY A 105 8.60 -5.46 3.13
CA GLY A 105 7.58 -6.39 3.63
C GLY A 105 7.03 -7.33 2.55
N MET A 106 6.73 -6.81 1.36
CA MET A 106 6.28 -7.63 0.22
C MET A 106 7.39 -8.59 -0.24
N ARG A 107 8.64 -8.13 -0.29
CA ARG A 107 9.79 -8.90 -0.75
C ARG A 107 10.04 -10.15 0.09
N ILE A 108 9.70 -10.13 1.38
CA ILE A 108 9.80 -11.28 2.29
C ILE A 108 8.99 -12.49 1.77
N ASN A 109 7.84 -12.29 1.11
CA ASN A 109 7.03 -13.39 0.56
C ASN A 109 7.79 -14.23 -0.48
N PHE A 110 8.80 -13.63 -1.12
CA PHE A 110 9.58 -14.23 -2.21
C PHE A 110 11.05 -14.43 -1.81
N THR A 111 11.31 -14.54 -0.50
CA THR A 111 12.67 -14.61 0.05
C THR A 111 12.79 -15.66 1.14
N GLY A 112 13.69 -16.62 0.94
CA GLY A 112 14.04 -17.62 1.95
C GLY A 112 15.02 -17.11 3.02
N PHE A 113 15.21 -17.91 4.07
CA PHE A 113 16.30 -17.68 5.02
C PHE A 113 17.68 -17.92 4.37
N PRO A 114 18.73 -17.17 4.76
CA PRO A 114 18.73 -16.08 5.74
C PRO A 114 18.36 -14.71 5.15
N LYS A 115 18.23 -14.58 3.82
CA LYS A 115 18.05 -13.30 3.12
C LYS A 115 16.79 -12.54 3.57
N LEU A 116 15.74 -13.23 4.02
CA LEU A 116 14.55 -12.56 4.56
C LEU A 116 14.84 -11.66 5.77
N LEU A 117 15.91 -11.94 6.54
CA LEU A 117 16.31 -11.11 7.67
C LEU A 117 16.80 -9.74 7.22
N THR A 118 17.36 -9.64 6.00
CA THR A 118 17.77 -8.37 5.40
C THR A 118 16.56 -7.47 5.16
N TYR A 119 15.51 -8.00 4.51
CA TYR A 119 14.29 -7.24 4.25
C TYR A 119 13.49 -6.95 5.53
N THR A 120 13.53 -7.86 6.51
CA THR A 120 12.94 -7.60 7.84
C THR A 120 13.61 -6.41 8.53
N LYS A 121 14.95 -6.36 8.51
CA LYS A 121 15.72 -5.24 9.06
C LYS A 121 15.50 -3.96 8.27
N MET A 122 15.47 -4.03 6.94
CA MET A 122 15.19 -2.90 6.05
C MET A 122 13.82 -2.29 6.37
N SER A 123 12.77 -3.11 6.44
CA SER A 123 11.43 -2.65 6.79
C SER A 123 11.39 -1.98 8.17
N SER A 124 12.05 -2.58 9.17
CA SER A 124 12.10 -2.02 10.53
C SER A 124 12.89 -0.70 10.60
N LYS A 125 14.01 -0.59 9.87
CA LYS A 125 14.80 0.64 9.81
C LYS A 125 14.01 1.76 9.16
N ALA A 126 13.31 1.48 8.05
CA ALA A 126 12.48 2.45 7.36
C ALA A 126 11.31 2.94 8.24
N LEU A 127 10.63 2.03 8.94
CA LEU A 127 9.59 2.41 9.92
C LEU A 127 10.12 3.34 11.02
N LYS A 128 11.34 3.11 11.49
CA LYS A 128 11.98 3.96 12.49
C LYS A 128 12.31 5.33 11.89
N ALA A 129 13.02 5.37 10.77
CA ALA A 129 13.43 6.61 10.11
C ALA A 129 12.22 7.48 9.72
N GLY A 130 11.19 6.90 9.10
CA GLY A 130 10.00 7.64 8.71
C GLY A 130 9.22 8.24 9.89
N LYS A 131 9.22 7.58 11.06
CA LYS A 131 8.61 8.14 12.28
C LYS A 131 9.45 9.25 12.89
N GLU A 132 10.77 9.16 12.78
CA GLU A 132 11.70 10.22 13.19
C GLU A 132 11.57 11.45 12.28
N ALA A 133 11.37 11.24 10.97
CA ALA A 133 11.13 12.27 9.98
C ALA A 133 9.77 12.98 10.17
N ASP A 134 8.66 12.22 10.19
CA ASP A 134 7.32 12.75 10.46
C ASP A 134 6.43 11.71 11.14
N SER A 135 6.33 11.81 12.47
CA SER A 135 5.47 10.94 13.28
C SER A 135 3.96 11.16 13.07
N THR A 136 3.56 12.22 12.35
CA THR A 136 2.17 12.52 12.00
C THR A 136 1.79 12.01 10.61
N ASN A 137 2.76 11.47 9.84
CA ASN A 137 2.51 10.88 8.55
C ASN A 137 1.67 9.59 8.70
N PRO A 138 0.43 9.52 8.17
CA PRO A 138 -0.40 8.32 8.32
C PRO A 138 0.19 7.08 7.63
N ARG A 139 1.00 7.23 6.57
CA ARG A 139 1.54 6.10 5.81
C ARG A 139 2.60 5.32 6.55
N ILE A 140 3.39 5.97 7.41
CA ILE A 140 4.36 5.22 8.21
C ILE A 140 3.64 4.30 9.23
N TRP A 141 2.52 4.77 9.78
CA TRP A 141 1.66 3.96 10.65
C TRP A 141 0.88 2.92 9.86
N LEU A 142 0.45 3.22 8.62
CA LEU A 142 -0.13 2.23 7.72
C LEU A 142 0.85 1.08 7.46
N ALA A 143 2.09 1.40 7.07
CA ALA A 143 3.14 0.42 6.81
C ALA A 143 3.43 -0.44 8.04
N GLU A 144 3.51 0.18 9.23
CA GLU A 144 3.68 -0.57 10.48
C GLU A 144 2.48 -1.47 10.80
N GLY A 145 1.25 -0.97 10.62
CA GLY A 145 0.03 -1.73 10.85
C GLY A 145 -0.04 -2.97 9.95
N ILE A 146 0.28 -2.82 8.67
CA ILE A 146 0.36 -3.93 7.70
C ILE A 146 1.50 -4.89 8.07
N SER A 147 2.67 -4.38 8.44
CA SER A 147 3.81 -5.19 8.89
C SER A 147 3.44 -6.04 10.11
N LYS A 148 2.79 -5.44 11.11
CA LYS A 148 2.30 -6.15 12.30
C LYS A 148 1.22 -7.16 11.97
N PHE A 149 0.31 -6.85 11.05
CA PHE A 149 -0.74 -7.77 10.65
C PHE A 149 -0.17 -9.07 10.07
N HIS A 150 0.82 -8.95 9.19
CA HIS A 150 1.46 -10.09 8.52
C HIS A 150 2.52 -10.79 9.36
N THR A 151 3.06 -10.13 10.38
CA THR A 151 4.01 -10.76 11.29
C THR A 151 3.29 -11.81 12.16
N PRO A 152 3.76 -13.07 12.22
CA PRO A 152 3.14 -14.09 13.07
C PRO A 152 3.14 -13.69 14.56
N LYS A 153 2.15 -14.19 15.32
CA LYS A 153 2.02 -13.92 16.76
C LYS A 153 3.28 -14.27 17.57
N ALA A 154 3.94 -15.37 17.23
CA ALA A 154 5.19 -15.81 17.87
C ALA A 154 6.34 -14.79 17.74
N PHE A 155 6.27 -13.90 16.74
CA PHE A 155 7.25 -12.84 16.50
C PHE A 155 6.72 -11.45 16.88
N GLY A 156 5.65 -11.39 17.70
CA GLY A 156 5.11 -10.12 18.21
C GLY A 156 4.27 -9.33 17.19
N GLY A 157 3.70 -10.03 16.21
CA GLY A 157 2.68 -9.48 15.32
C GLY A 157 1.29 -10.05 15.57
N GLY A 158 0.46 -10.01 14.54
CA GLY A 158 -0.92 -10.46 14.54
C GLY A 158 -1.93 -9.31 14.55
N PRO A 159 -3.22 -9.63 14.32
CA PRO A 159 -4.29 -8.64 14.20
C PRO A 159 -4.52 -7.85 15.49
N ASP A 160 -4.25 -8.43 16.67
CA ASP A 160 -4.33 -7.74 17.96
C ASP A 160 -3.29 -6.62 18.10
N LYS A 161 -2.10 -6.81 17.51
CA LYS A 161 -1.04 -5.78 17.49
C LYS A 161 -1.24 -4.77 16.37
N ALA A 162 -1.77 -5.20 15.23
CA ALA A 162 -2.03 -4.34 14.09
C ALA A 162 -3.22 -3.38 14.33
N MET A 163 -4.31 -3.86 14.93
CA MET A 163 -5.54 -3.10 15.15
C MET A 163 -5.35 -1.70 15.78
N PRO A 164 -4.65 -1.54 16.93
CA PRO A 164 -4.47 -0.21 17.52
C PRO A 164 -3.66 0.74 16.63
N ILE A 165 -2.70 0.22 15.87
CA ILE A 165 -1.88 1.00 14.93
C ILE A 165 -2.74 1.45 13.75
N LEU A 166 -3.51 0.54 13.15
CA LEU A 166 -4.40 0.86 12.04
C LEU A 166 -5.50 1.86 12.44
N LYS A 167 -6.05 1.75 13.65
CA LYS A 167 -6.99 2.76 14.18
C LYS A 167 -6.34 4.13 14.35
N ARG A 168 -5.07 4.18 14.76
CA ARG A 168 -4.29 5.44 14.79
C ARG A 168 -4.10 5.98 13.37
N THR A 169 -3.75 5.13 12.41
CA THR A 169 -3.62 5.49 11.00
C THR A 169 -4.89 6.15 10.46
N LEU A 170 -6.06 5.56 10.71
CA LEU A 170 -7.35 6.12 10.29
C LEU A 170 -7.59 7.52 10.86
N LYS A 171 -7.33 7.73 12.16
CA LYS A 171 -7.44 9.05 12.80
C LYS A 171 -6.47 10.08 12.20
N LEU A 172 -5.27 9.67 11.83
CA LEU A 172 -4.30 10.57 11.18
C LEU A 172 -4.77 10.97 9.77
N PHE A 173 -5.45 10.07 9.05
CA PHE A 173 -6.08 10.40 7.76
C PHE A 173 -7.31 11.32 7.91
N GLU A 174 -8.08 11.23 8.99
CA GLU A 174 -9.22 12.12 9.25
C GLU A 174 -8.80 13.59 9.43
N ASN A 175 -7.60 13.81 9.97
CA ASN A 175 -7.09 15.15 10.29
C ASN A 175 -6.39 15.85 9.12
N ARG A 176 -6.35 15.24 7.92
CA ARG A 176 -5.72 15.81 6.73
C ARG A 176 -6.78 16.38 5.80
N GLU A 177 -6.59 17.63 5.37
CA GLU A 177 -7.34 18.21 4.26
C GLU A 177 -6.86 17.57 2.95
N ASN A 178 -7.81 17.11 2.12
CA ASN A 178 -7.51 16.47 0.84
C ASN A 178 -6.69 17.43 -0.05
N GLN A 179 -5.40 17.18 -0.20
CA GLN A 179 -4.53 17.91 -1.12
C GLN A 179 -3.60 16.91 -1.80
N ASP A 180 -3.78 16.75 -3.12
CA ASP A 180 -3.00 15.89 -4.02
C ASP A 180 -2.94 14.40 -3.62
N TYR A 181 -3.39 13.51 -4.50
CA TYR A 181 -3.49 12.09 -4.18
C TYR A 181 -2.14 11.41 -3.91
N LEU A 182 -1.02 11.85 -4.50
CA LEU A 182 0.31 11.34 -4.11
C LEU A 182 0.56 11.51 -2.60
N LYS A 183 -0.14 12.48 -1.99
CA LYS A 183 -0.10 12.83 -0.57
C LYS A 183 -1.31 12.34 0.22
N ASP A 184 -2.28 11.65 -0.38
CA ASP A 184 -3.51 11.12 0.26
C ASP A 184 -3.82 9.62 0.07
N TRP A 185 -2.96 8.85 -0.62
CA TRP A 185 -3.14 7.40 -0.74
C TRP A 185 -3.06 6.65 0.61
N GLY A 186 -3.75 5.52 0.69
CA GLY A 186 -3.55 4.52 1.76
C GLY A 186 -4.66 4.45 2.81
N ASN A 187 -5.59 5.41 2.87
CA ASN A 187 -6.68 5.37 3.83
C ASN A 187 -7.64 4.20 3.58
N GLU A 188 -8.00 3.95 2.31
CA GLU A 188 -8.78 2.80 1.88
C GLU A 188 -8.11 1.46 2.24
N ILE A 189 -6.78 1.45 2.26
CA ILE A 189 -5.96 0.29 2.63
C ILE A 189 -6.03 0.11 4.16
N ALA A 190 -5.90 1.19 4.93
CA ALA A 190 -6.07 1.17 6.39
C ALA A 190 -7.45 0.63 6.80
N ILE A 191 -8.51 1.05 6.10
CA ILE A 191 -9.88 0.56 6.32
C ILE A 191 -9.97 -0.94 6.04
N LEU A 192 -9.44 -1.40 4.89
CA LEU A 192 -9.42 -2.81 4.53
C LEU A 192 -8.71 -3.65 5.59
N TYR A 193 -7.50 -3.26 6.00
CA TYR A 193 -6.74 -4.00 7.01
C TYR A 193 -7.39 -3.95 8.39
N THR A 194 -8.06 -2.86 8.76
CA THR A 194 -8.84 -2.77 10.01
C THR A 194 -10.00 -3.76 9.98
N ALA A 195 -10.74 -3.83 8.87
CA ALA A 195 -11.81 -4.79 8.68
C ALA A 195 -11.30 -6.24 8.68
N MET A 196 -10.14 -6.51 8.08
CA MET A 196 -9.48 -7.82 8.15
C MET A 196 -9.07 -8.18 9.58
N CYS A 197 -8.54 -7.23 10.36
CA CYS A 197 -8.23 -7.48 11.78
C CYS A 197 -9.48 -7.88 12.57
N TYR A 198 -10.63 -7.23 12.33
CA TYR A 198 -11.88 -7.62 12.99
C TYR A 198 -12.29 -9.06 12.66
N VAL A 199 -12.15 -9.49 11.40
CA VAL A 199 -12.42 -10.89 11.01
C VAL A 199 -11.51 -11.86 11.75
N GLU A 200 -10.20 -11.62 11.74
CA GLU A 200 -9.20 -12.49 12.38
C GLU A 200 -9.34 -12.53 13.92
N LEU A 201 -9.95 -11.50 14.50
CA LEU A 201 -10.29 -11.42 15.93
C LEU A 201 -11.69 -11.97 16.25
N GLY A 202 -12.44 -12.47 15.26
CA GLY A 202 -13.77 -13.05 15.43
C GLY A 202 -14.92 -12.05 15.54
N ASP A 203 -14.67 -10.75 15.33
CA ASP A 203 -15.71 -9.70 15.34
C ASP A 203 -16.20 -9.38 13.92
N THR A 204 -16.91 -10.33 13.32
CA THR A 204 -17.47 -10.19 11.97
C THR A 204 -18.45 -9.00 11.85
N ALA A 205 -19.17 -8.66 12.93
CA ALA A 205 -20.11 -7.55 12.93
C ALA A 205 -19.39 -6.21 12.75
N SER A 206 -18.30 -5.98 13.48
CA SER A 206 -17.45 -4.80 13.28
C SER A 206 -16.75 -4.81 11.93
N ALA A 207 -16.29 -5.97 11.45
CA ALA A 207 -15.69 -6.08 10.13
C ALA A 207 -16.63 -5.60 9.02
N ILE A 208 -17.90 -6.01 9.07
CA ILE A 208 -18.93 -5.60 8.10
C ILE A 208 -19.23 -4.12 8.20
N ARG A 209 -19.34 -3.57 9.41
CA ARG A 209 -19.60 -2.14 9.62
C ARG A 209 -18.47 -1.29 9.05
N GLU A 210 -17.23 -1.64 9.37
CA GLU A 210 -16.02 -0.97 8.89
C GLU A 210 -15.93 -1.04 7.36
N ALA A 211 -16.06 -2.25 6.79
CA ALA A 211 -15.99 -2.43 5.35
C ALA A 211 -17.13 -1.70 4.62
N ARG A 212 -18.36 -1.68 5.18
CA ARG A 212 -19.49 -0.95 4.59
C ARG A 212 -19.19 0.54 4.49
N GLU A 213 -18.71 1.16 5.56
CA GLU A 213 -18.40 2.59 5.56
C GLU A 213 -17.26 2.91 4.60
N GLY A 214 -16.24 2.06 4.59
CA GLY A 214 -15.16 2.14 3.61
C GLY A 214 -15.62 2.06 2.15
N VAL A 215 -16.55 1.16 1.83
CA VAL A 215 -17.13 1.04 0.48
C VAL A 215 -17.90 2.30 0.08
N LYS A 216 -18.58 2.98 1.01
CA LYS A 216 -19.24 4.27 0.70
C LYS A 216 -18.23 5.35 0.33
N ARG A 217 -17.10 5.42 1.06
CA ARG A 217 -16.05 6.42 0.82
C ARG A 217 -15.19 6.09 -0.40
N TYR A 218 -14.94 4.81 -0.66
CA TYR A 218 -14.08 4.32 -1.73
C TYR A 218 -14.79 3.25 -2.60
N PRO A 219 -15.89 3.62 -3.30
CA PRO A 219 -16.72 2.66 -4.03
C PRO A 219 -16.00 1.97 -5.19
N ASN A 220 -14.92 2.58 -5.70
CA ASN A 220 -14.14 2.03 -6.80
C ASN A 220 -13.00 1.11 -6.33
N TYR A 221 -12.66 1.09 -5.03
CA TYR A 221 -11.57 0.26 -4.53
C TYR A 221 -11.96 -1.22 -4.49
N LYS A 222 -11.71 -1.95 -5.58
CA LYS A 222 -12.26 -3.30 -5.81
C LYS A 222 -11.87 -4.33 -4.75
N ARG A 223 -10.70 -4.20 -4.14
CA ARG A 223 -10.26 -5.10 -3.06
C ARG A 223 -11.22 -5.01 -1.86
N LEU A 224 -11.55 -3.79 -1.43
CA LEU A 224 -12.48 -3.56 -0.32
C LEU A 224 -13.91 -3.92 -0.67
N THR A 225 -14.38 -3.59 -1.89
CA THR A 225 -15.74 -3.96 -2.30
C THR A 225 -15.90 -5.48 -2.37
N LYS A 226 -14.95 -6.20 -2.99
CA LYS A 226 -14.96 -7.68 -3.04
C LYS A 226 -14.91 -8.30 -1.64
N PHE A 227 -14.09 -7.73 -0.75
CA PHE A 227 -14.00 -8.16 0.65
C PHE A 227 -15.34 -8.00 1.37
N TYR A 228 -15.99 -6.83 1.24
CA TYR A 228 -17.30 -6.57 1.83
C TYR A 228 -18.39 -7.52 1.30
N GLU A 229 -18.44 -7.78 0.00
CA GLU A 229 -19.38 -8.73 -0.59
C GLU A 229 -19.19 -10.15 -0.04
N LYS A 230 -17.94 -10.60 0.09
CA LYS A 230 -17.61 -11.90 0.70
C LYS A 230 -18.13 -11.99 2.14
N LEU A 231 -17.92 -10.95 2.96
CA LEU A 231 -18.40 -10.93 4.34
C LEU A 231 -19.93 -11.03 4.44
N LYS A 232 -20.66 -10.35 3.56
CA LYS A 232 -22.13 -10.45 3.52
C LYS A 232 -22.61 -11.86 3.14
N GLY A 233 -21.99 -12.49 2.13
CA GLY A 233 -22.34 -13.84 1.67
C GLY A 233 -22.08 -14.94 2.70
N SER A 234 -21.06 -14.77 3.56
CA SER A 234 -20.82 -15.71 4.67
C SER A 234 -21.92 -15.71 5.73
N ILE A 235 -22.65 -14.61 5.91
CA ILE A 235 -23.79 -14.53 6.85
C ILE A 235 -25.04 -15.21 6.29
N SER A 236 -25.34 -15.05 4.99
CA SER A 236 -26.54 -15.67 4.39
C SER A 236 -26.45 -17.19 4.44
N THR A 237 -25.29 -17.74 4.09
CA THR A 237 -25.02 -19.20 4.11
C THR A 237 -24.96 -19.79 5.52
N GLY A 238 -24.48 -19.05 6.52
CA GLY A 238 -24.53 -19.48 7.92
C GLY A 238 -25.94 -19.54 8.51
N LYS A 239 -26.83 -18.63 8.08
CA LYS A 239 -28.25 -18.62 8.49
C LYS A 239 -29.07 -19.73 7.83
N GLU A 240 -28.74 -20.12 6.59
CA GLU A 240 -29.40 -21.24 5.90
C GLU A 240 -29.01 -22.60 6.46
N ARG A 241 -27.76 -22.78 6.93
CA ARG A 241 -27.30 -24.02 7.57
C ARG A 241 -27.78 -24.23 9.01
N ALA A 242 -28.29 -23.18 9.65
CA ALA A 242 -28.82 -23.21 11.01
C ALA A 242 -30.35 -23.38 11.06
N ARG A 243 -30.99 -23.57 9.90
CA ARG A 243 -32.40 -23.92 9.73
C ARG A 243 -32.51 -25.37 9.28
#